data_AF-A0A5C3LLF4-F1
#
_entry.id   AF-A0A5C3LLF4-F1
#
_cell.length_a   1.000
_cell.length_b   1.000
_cell.length_c   1.000
_cell.angle_alpha   90.00
_cell.angle_beta   90.00
_cell.angle_gamma   90.00
#
_symmetry.space_group_name_H-M   'P 1'
#
loop_
_entity.id
_entity.type
_entity.pdbx_description
1 polymer ?
#
loop_
_entity_poly.entity_id
_entity_poly.type
_entity_poly.pdbx_seq_one_letter_code
_entity_poly.pdbx_strand_id
1 'polypeptide(L)'
;MQWSSLLSVVLAAPFAHALLRFPCSQLVIERFDPLVTPGIVSPHLHQIIGGVCYLRTYFNLSIPSAYDPATASCSTCRFKENKSNYWTAVLYFKHPNGTFMRVPQMANQYVGSPNGGMTVYYIQPPNGAKVTSFPRGFRMISGDPFIRNNTWIPPNTAVSRALTFRCFSDNFGNNNGSPGAGTDTVNLPKQKCTGGIRSNIYFPSCWDGVTLDPPDHHSHVAYPEGPLPSDGSLFFNANPCPSSHPVRLPMIFMETVWDTRQFNMWPTDGSQPFVYSMGDPTGYGQHADYVFGWEGSALQRAMDTCIDISGIPESCSVLTIQTDAQINSCKQAVQVNEVTEGQYLPRLPGCNPVQPGPARATMFSTCDAVSTTGGVPSSTATAAPPPTTSMPSSAQAAHYAQCGGRSYNGPTTCQAPYTCKYSNDYYSQCL
;
A
#
# COMPACT_ATOMS: atom_id res chain seq x y z
N MET A 1 -51.36 5.55 0.48
CA MET A 1 -51.43 4.35 -0.40
C MET A 1 -50.97 4.78 -1.78
N GLN A 2 -50.04 4.19 -2.50
CA GLN A 2 -49.16 3.04 -2.35
C GLN A 2 -48.06 3.25 -3.41
N TRP A 3 -46.80 3.06 -3.00
CA TRP A 3 -45.73 2.38 -3.74
C TRP A 3 -45.47 2.82 -5.19
N SER A 4 -44.39 3.58 -5.39
CA SER A 4 -43.61 3.58 -6.64
C SER A 4 -42.18 4.08 -6.38
N SER A 5 -41.44 3.39 -5.51
CA SER A 5 -39.97 3.49 -5.48
C SER A 5 -39.43 2.58 -6.58
N LEU A 6 -39.36 3.11 -7.81
CA LEU A 6 -38.65 2.46 -8.89
C LEU A 6 -37.16 2.39 -8.52
N LEU A 7 -36.66 1.16 -8.39
CA LEU A 7 -35.24 0.84 -8.42
C LEU A 7 -34.62 1.57 -9.63
N SER A 8 -33.83 2.59 -9.34
CA SER A 8 -32.85 3.07 -10.30
C SER A 8 -31.68 2.10 -10.25
N VAL A 9 -31.81 0.97 -10.94
CA VAL A 9 -30.66 0.19 -11.39
C VAL A 9 -29.92 1.13 -12.33
N VAL A 10 -28.85 1.74 -11.83
CA VAL A 10 -27.92 2.48 -12.66
C VAL A 10 -27.30 1.46 -13.62
N LEU A 11 -27.78 1.47 -14.86
CA LEU A 11 -27.10 0.92 -16.02
C LEU A 11 -25.79 1.69 -16.20
N ALA A 12 -24.76 1.28 -15.44
CA ALA A 12 -23.39 1.42 -15.90
C ALA A 12 -23.21 0.38 -17.02
N ALA A 13 -22.81 0.83 -18.21
CA ALA A 13 -22.49 -0.06 -19.32
C ALA A 13 -21.43 -1.12 -18.90
N PRO A 14 -21.42 -2.31 -19.53
CA PRO A 14 -20.76 -3.52 -19.03
C PRO A 14 -19.27 -3.47 -19.37
N PHE A 15 -18.49 -2.71 -18.61
CA PHE A 15 -17.04 -2.56 -18.85
C PHE A 15 -16.18 -3.35 -17.86
N ALA A 16 -16.74 -4.33 -17.15
CA ALA A 16 -15.98 -5.36 -16.47
C ALA A 16 -16.72 -6.70 -16.66
N HIS A 17 -15.99 -7.76 -17.06
CA HIS A 17 -16.59 -9.10 -17.15
C HIS A 17 -16.64 -9.80 -15.80
N ALA A 18 -15.87 -9.30 -14.82
CA ALA A 18 -15.75 -9.88 -13.49
C ALA A 18 -14.84 -9.00 -12.63
N LEU A 19 -15.15 -8.87 -11.35
CA LEU A 19 -14.19 -8.39 -10.37
C LEU A 19 -14.44 -9.05 -9.03
N LEU A 20 -13.39 -9.30 -8.26
CA LEU A 20 -13.53 -9.53 -6.82
C LEU A 20 -13.40 -8.17 -6.15
N ARG A 21 -14.37 -7.75 -5.33
CA ARG A 21 -14.33 -6.50 -4.55
C ARG A 21 -14.59 -6.81 -3.09
N PHE A 22 -13.61 -6.56 -2.24
CA PHE A 22 -13.72 -6.94 -0.85
C PHE A 22 -13.00 -5.99 0.10
N PRO A 23 -13.51 -5.85 1.35
CA PRO A 23 -12.79 -5.15 2.39
C PRO A 23 -11.61 -5.99 2.88
N CYS A 24 -10.56 -5.29 3.30
CA CYS A 24 -9.61 -5.79 4.28
C CYS A 24 -9.47 -4.80 5.44
N SER A 25 -9.66 -5.25 6.68
CA SER A 25 -9.50 -4.39 7.86
C SER A 25 -8.03 -4.09 8.16
N GLN A 26 -7.78 -3.07 8.97
CA GLN A 26 -6.43 -2.67 9.37
C GLN A 26 -5.73 -3.79 10.16
N LEU A 27 -4.55 -4.22 9.68
CA LEU A 27 -3.70 -5.15 10.41
C LEU A 27 -2.85 -4.41 11.45
N VAL A 28 -2.08 -3.41 10.99
CA VAL A 28 -1.21 -2.55 11.80
C VAL A 28 -0.85 -1.26 11.04
N ILE A 29 -0.49 -0.21 11.78
CA ILE A 29 0.08 1.02 11.24
C ILE A 29 1.42 1.25 11.95
N GLU A 30 2.52 1.07 11.23
CA GLU A 30 3.87 1.24 11.76
C GLU A 30 4.86 1.49 10.61
N ARG A 31 6.11 1.83 10.93
CA ARG A 31 7.15 2.07 9.93
C ARG A 31 7.75 0.74 9.46
N PHE A 32 6.92 -0.06 8.81
CA PHE A 32 7.27 -1.35 8.23
C PHE A 32 7.12 -1.30 6.72
N ASP A 33 8.22 -1.62 6.04
CA ASP A 33 8.25 -1.84 4.59
C ASP A 33 9.24 -2.96 4.31
N PRO A 34 8.84 -4.21 4.56
CA PRO A 34 9.72 -5.36 4.41
C PRO A 34 10.05 -5.72 2.97
N LEU A 35 9.40 -5.08 1.98
CA LEU A 35 9.72 -5.25 0.57
C LEU A 35 10.88 -4.33 0.20
N VAL A 36 10.73 -3.02 0.42
CA VAL A 36 11.70 -2.02 -0.04
C VAL A 36 12.84 -1.79 0.97
N THR A 37 12.57 -1.93 2.26
CA THR A 37 13.56 -1.72 3.33
C THR A 37 13.68 -2.92 4.28
N PRO A 38 14.02 -4.11 3.76
CA PRO A 38 14.07 -5.33 4.56
C PRO A 38 15.10 -5.22 5.68
N GLY A 39 14.67 -5.52 6.90
CA GLY A 39 15.51 -5.62 8.10
C GLY A 39 15.71 -4.32 8.87
N ILE A 40 15.15 -3.19 8.41
CA ILE A 40 15.25 -1.90 9.09
C ILE A 40 13.87 -1.26 9.27
N VAL A 41 13.74 -0.39 10.26
CA VAL A 41 12.54 0.43 10.42
C VAL A 41 12.42 1.35 9.19
N SER A 42 11.28 1.28 8.50
CA SER A 42 11.01 2.01 7.26
C SER A 42 11.24 3.52 7.44
N PRO A 43 11.67 4.21 6.37
CA PRO A 43 11.80 5.67 6.36
C PRO A 43 10.49 6.40 6.69
N HIS A 44 9.34 5.87 6.28
CA HIS A 44 8.04 6.48 6.51
C HIS A 44 7.00 5.46 6.98
N LEU A 45 5.86 5.99 7.41
CA LEU A 45 4.78 5.19 8.01
C LEU A 45 3.90 4.56 6.94
N HIS A 46 3.60 3.28 7.12
CA HIS A 46 2.70 2.53 6.27
C HIS A 46 1.49 2.03 7.06
N GLN A 47 0.37 1.89 6.37
CA GLN A 47 -0.78 1.15 6.85
C GLN A 47 -0.82 -0.20 6.13
N ILE A 48 -0.92 -1.28 6.90
CA ILE A 48 -0.80 -2.64 6.38
C ILE A 48 -2.12 -3.37 6.58
N ILE A 49 -2.49 -4.18 5.58
CA ILE A 49 -3.59 -5.14 5.60
C ILE A 49 -3.10 -6.49 5.06
N GLY A 50 -3.87 -7.55 5.31
CA GLY A 50 -3.60 -8.87 4.74
C GLY A 50 -3.34 -9.96 5.77
N GLY A 51 -2.54 -10.95 5.36
CA GLY A 51 -2.21 -12.12 6.17
C GLY A 51 -1.16 -11.86 7.26
N VAL A 52 -1.32 -12.48 8.44
CA VAL A 52 -0.26 -12.56 9.46
C VAL A 52 -0.15 -13.97 10.04
N CYS A 53 1.08 -14.43 10.21
CA CYS A 53 1.38 -15.72 10.86
C CYS A 53 1.24 -15.66 12.38
N TYR A 54 0.90 -16.80 13.00
CA TYR A 54 0.62 -16.91 14.44
C TYR A 54 1.81 -16.47 15.31
N LEU A 55 3.02 -16.81 14.88
CA LEU A 55 4.26 -16.43 15.56
C LEU A 55 4.65 -14.96 15.32
N ARG A 56 3.93 -14.21 14.47
CA ARG A 56 4.22 -12.80 14.11
C ARG A 56 5.65 -12.57 13.61
N THR A 57 6.33 -13.64 13.22
CA THR A 57 7.76 -13.68 12.89
C THR A 57 8.06 -13.28 11.45
N TYR A 58 7.08 -13.32 10.55
CA TYR A 58 7.35 -13.30 9.11
C TYR A 58 6.88 -12.05 8.36
N PHE A 59 5.83 -11.36 8.82
CA PHE A 59 5.56 -9.97 8.41
C PHE A 59 6.12 -9.04 9.49
N ASN A 60 7.44 -8.93 9.50
CA ASN A 60 8.20 -8.04 10.39
C ASN A 60 8.98 -7.04 9.55
N LEU A 61 10.09 -6.48 10.05
CA LEU A 61 11.02 -5.66 9.29
C LEU A 61 11.50 -6.34 8.00
N SER A 62 11.48 -7.68 7.92
CA SER A 62 11.79 -8.42 6.70
C SER A 62 10.75 -9.50 6.43
N ILE A 63 10.51 -9.75 5.13
CA ILE A 63 9.82 -10.95 4.65
C ILE A 63 10.87 -11.78 3.89
N PRO A 64 11.33 -12.91 4.46
CA PRO A 64 12.25 -13.80 3.75
C PRO A 64 11.70 -14.18 2.37
N SER A 65 12.54 -14.24 1.34
CA SER A 65 12.11 -14.66 -0.01
C SER A 65 11.51 -16.07 -0.03
N ALA A 66 11.92 -16.93 0.91
CA ALA A 66 11.38 -18.28 1.09
C ALA A 66 10.01 -18.31 1.81
N TYR A 67 9.60 -17.22 2.47
CA TYR A 67 8.33 -17.16 3.16
C TYR A 67 7.17 -17.06 2.17
N ASP A 68 6.16 -17.90 2.39
CA ASP A 68 4.91 -17.85 1.64
C ASP A 68 3.81 -17.26 2.52
N PRO A 69 3.32 -16.05 2.19
CA PRO A 69 2.22 -15.45 2.92
C PRO A 69 0.96 -16.33 2.95
N ALA A 70 0.76 -17.24 1.98
CA ALA A 70 -0.35 -18.19 2.00
C ALA A 70 -0.38 -19.10 3.25
N THR A 71 0.71 -19.16 4.03
CA THR A 71 0.78 -19.89 5.32
C THR A 71 0.26 -19.09 6.52
N ALA A 72 -0.24 -17.86 6.32
CA ALA A 72 -0.72 -17.01 7.40
C ALA A 72 -1.89 -17.62 8.19
N SER A 73 -1.85 -17.42 9.51
CA SER A 73 -2.84 -17.97 10.45
C SER A 73 -4.19 -17.25 10.42
N CYS A 74 -4.19 -15.95 10.10
CA CYS A 74 -5.38 -15.16 9.87
C CYS A 74 -5.15 -14.20 8.71
N SER A 75 -6.24 -13.62 8.19
CA SER A 75 -6.19 -12.55 7.19
C SER A 75 -7.21 -11.49 7.54
N THR A 76 -6.83 -10.22 7.35
CA THR A 76 -7.75 -9.11 7.49
C THR A 76 -8.69 -8.94 6.28
N CYS A 77 -8.55 -9.75 5.23
CA CYS A 77 -9.37 -9.66 4.02
C CYS A 77 -10.61 -10.57 4.06
N ARG A 78 -11.69 -10.17 3.38
CA ARG A 78 -12.96 -10.93 3.37
C ARG A 78 -12.80 -12.37 2.90
N PHE A 79 -12.00 -12.63 1.88
CA PHE A 79 -11.75 -14.00 1.41
C PHE A 79 -10.72 -14.69 2.29
N LYS A 80 -11.08 -15.84 2.86
CA LYS A 80 -10.25 -16.58 3.79
C LYS A 80 -8.94 -17.03 3.15
N GLU A 81 -9.01 -17.43 1.88
CA GLU A 81 -7.88 -17.91 1.08
C GLU A 81 -6.91 -16.80 0.67
N ASN A 82 -7.30 -15.53 0.79
CA ASN A 82 -6.41 -14.42 0.48
C ASN A 82 -5.57 -14.06 1.71
N LYS A 83 -4.30 -14.47 1.72
CA LYS A 83 -3.31 -14.09 2.73
C LYS A 83 -2.26 -13.10 2.21
N SER A 84 -2.49 -12.52 1.04
CA SER A 84 -1.59 -11.52 0.46
C SER A 84 -1.44 -10.35 1.41
N ASN A 85 -0.29 -9.67 1.37
CA ASN A 85 -0.06 -8.44 2.11
C ASN A 85 -0.13 -7.24 1.18
N TYR A 86 -0.72 -6.16 1.68
CA TYR A 86 -0.84 -4.90 0.96
C TYR A 86 -0.57 -3.76 1.92
N TRP A 87 0.16 -2.75 1.47
CA TRP A 87 0.35 -1.54 2.26
C TRP A 87 0.46 -0.30 1.40
N THR A 88 0.15 0.84 2.02
CA THR A 88 0.24 2.17 1.42
C THR A 88 0.73 3.17 2.46
N ALA A 89 1.20 4.33 2.01
CA ALA A 89 1.54 5.43 2.90
C ALA A 89 0.33 5.98 3.66
N VAL A 90 0.60 6.58 4.82
CA VAL A 90 -0.43 7.11 5.73
C VAL A 90 -0.66 8.60 5.54
N LEU A 91 -1.92 9.04 5.49
CA LEU A 91 -2.27 10.46 5.39
C LEU A 91 -2.35 11.13 6.76
N TYR A 92 -1.80 12.34 6.86
CA TYR A 92 -1.84 13.21 8.03
C TYR A 92 -2.50 14.55 7.69
N PHE A 93 -3.23 15.12 8.64
CA PHE A 93 -3.64 16.50 8.63
C PHE A 93 -2.56 17.36 9.30
N LYS A 94 -2.03 18.35 8.59
CA LYS A 94 -1.11 19.36 9.11
C LYS A 94 -1.92 20.54 9.66
N HIS A 95 -1.93 20.68 10.98
CA HIS A 95 -2.56 21.79 11.66
C HIS A 95 -1.81 23.10 11.39
N PRO A 96 -2.48 24.28 11.36
CA PRO A 96 -1.82 25.57 11.16
C PRO A 96 -0.68 25.89 12.15
N ASN A 97 -0.72 25.32 13.36
CA ASN A 97 0.36 25.43 14.35
C ASN A 97 1.61 24.57 14.03
N GLY A 98 1.61 23.83 12.92
CA GLY A 98 2.73 22.98 12.49
C GLY A 98 2.67 21.53 12.96
N THR A 99 1.73 21.15 13.83
CA THR A 99 1.58 19.76 14.31
C THR A 99 0.77 18.90 13.34
N PHE A 100 0.86 17.57 13.49
CA PHE A 100 0.27 16.59 12.58
C PHE A 100 -0.69 15.64 13.29
N MET A 101 -1.89 15.44 12.77
CA MET A 101 -2.84 14.43 13.25
C MET A 101 -3.00 13.35 12.18
N ARG A 102 -2.89 12.07 12.54
CA ARG A 102 -3.18 10.97 11.61
C ARG A 102 -4.63 11.06 11.14
N VAL A 103 -4.86 10.93 9.83
CA VAL A 103 -6.21 10.83 9.26
C VAL A 103 -6.68 9.37 9.39
N PRO A 104 -7.80 9.10 10.08
CA PRO A 104 -8.37 7.75 10.14
C PRO A 104 -8.85 7.24 8.78
N GLN A 105 -8.97 5.92 8.66
CA GLN A 105 -9.64 5.29 7.52
C GLN A 105 -11.06 4.94 7.92
N MET A 106 -11.98 5.02 6.96
CA MET A 106 -13.35 4.52 7.11
C MET A 106 -13.67 3.47 6.05
N ALA A 107 -14.67 2.65 6.36
CA ALA A 107 -15.17 1.66 5.41
C ALA A 107 -15.65 2.35 4.13
N ASN A 108 -15.41 1.70 2.99
CA ASN A 108 -15.94 2.14 1.71
C ASN A 108 -17.42 1.77 1.57
N GLN A 109 -18.09 2.27 0.53
CA GLN A 109 -19.51 1.95 0.30
C GLN A 109 -19.71 0.44 0.02
N TYR A 110 -20.74 -0.15 0.61
CA TYR A 110 -21.20 -1.51 0.30
C TYR A 110 -20.17 -2.63 0.48
N VAL A 111 -19.23 -2.48 1.43
CA VAL A 111 -18.25 -3.54 1.74
C VAL A 111 -18.36 -4.09 3.18
N GLY A 112 -19.38 -3.67 3.93
CA GLY A 112 -19.56 -4.03 5.34
C GLY A 112 -18.89 -3.03 6.28
N SER A 113 -18.51 -3.49 7.47
CA SER A 113 -17.95 -2.66 8.55
C SER A 113 -16.54 -3.09 8.97
N PRO A 114 -15.54 -3.10 8.06
CA PRO A 114 -14.15 -3.29 8.46
C PRO A 114 -13.67 -2.14 9.37
N ASN A 115 -12.82 -2.47 10.33
CA ASN A 115 -12.16 -1.50 11.19
C ASN A 115 -10.96 -0.91 10.44
N GLY A 116 -11.16 0.28 9.85
CA GLY A 116 -10.16 0.91 8.98
C GLY A 116 -9.82 0.03 7.76
N GLY A 117 -8.57 0.13 7.31
CA GLY A 117 -8.04 -0.68 6.22
C GLY A 117 -8.42 -0.15 4.83
N MET A 118 -8.54 -1.07 3.87
CA MET A 118 -8.65 -0.74 2.44
C MET A 118 -9.66 -1.67 1.75
N THR A 119 -10.20 -1.23 0.62
CA THR A 119 -10.93 -2.11 -0.31
C THR A 119 -9.96 -2.59 -1.37
N VAL A 120 -9.85 -3.90 -1.55
CA VAL A 120 -8.98 -4.53 -2.53
C VAL A 120 -9.83 -5.15 -3.63
N TYR A 121 -9.32 -5.04 -4.85
CA TYR A 121 -9.94 -5.56 -6.04
C TYR A 121 -8.99 -6.47 -6.80
N TYR A 122 -9.53 -7.54 -7.39
CA TYR A 122 -8.89 -8.30 -8.45
C TYR A 122 -9.81 -8.24 -9.66
N ILE A 123 -9.43 -7.47 -10.68
CA ILE A 123 -10.28 -7.12 -11.81
C ILE A 123 -9.83 -7.91 -13.05
N GLN A 124 -10.81 -8.46 -13.77
CA GLN A 124 -10.57 -9.15 -15.04
C GLN A 124 -10.90 -8.23 -16.23
N PRO A 125 -10.22 -8.40 -17.38
CA PRO A 125 -10.53 -7.66 -18.58
C PRO A 125 -11.99 -7.86 -19.03
N PRO A 126 -12.63 -6.82 -19.57
CA PRO A 126 -14.06 -6.82 -19.94
C PRO A 126 -14.34 -7.43 -21.30
N ASN A 127 -13.39 -8.12 -21.90
CA ASN A 127 -13.60 -8.90 -23.11
C ASN A 127 -13.56 -10.40 -22.81
N GLY A 128 -13.52 -10.78 -21.53
CA GLY A 128 -13.38 -12.16 -21.10
C GLY A 128 -12.00 -12.75 -21.39
N ALA A 129 -11.00 -11.92 -21.69
CA ALA A 129 -9.64 -12.41 -21.84
C ALA A 129 -9.19 -13.10 -20.55
N LYS A 130 -8.64 -14.30 -20.71
CA LYS A 130 -8.12 -15.07 -19.59
C LYS A 130 -6.97 -14.32 -18.93
N VAL A 131 -6.97 -14.36 -17.60
CA VAL A 131 -5.89 -13.86 -16.78
C VAL A 131 -5.19 -15.02 -16.10
N THR A 132 -3.89 -14.88 -15.90
CA THR A 132 -3.07 -15.80 -15.13
C THR A 132 -2.91 -15.22 -13.72
N SER A 133 -3.27 -16.00 -12.71
CA SER A 133 -3.00 -15.67 -11.31
C SER A 133 -1.51 -15.48 -11.08
N PHE A 134 -1.18 -14.61 -10.14
CA PHE A 134 0.18 -14.41 -9.69
C PHE A 134 0.81 -15.74 -9.21
N PRO A 135 2.07 -16.03 -9.56
CA PRO A 135 2.81 -17.16 -9.01
C PRO A 135 3.23 -16.93 -7.56
N ARG A 136 3.51 -18.02 -6.83
CA ARG A 136 4.09 -17.94 -5.47
C ARG A 136 5.42 -17.17 -5.50
N GLY A 137 5.60 -16.26 -4.54
CA GLY A 137 6.78 -15.40 -4.45
C GLY A 137 6.67 -14.09 -5.24
N PHE A 138 5.59 -13.89 -5.98
CA PHE A 138 5.37 -12.66 -6.75
C PHE A 138 5.20 -11.43 -5.85
N ARG A 139 5.92 -10.36 -6.18
CA ARG A 139 5.92 -9.10 -5.43
C ARG A 139 5.97 -7.93 -6.40
N MET A 140 5.22 -6.87 -6.13
CA MET A 140 5.28 -5.66 -6.95
C MET A 140 4.93 -4.41 -6.17
N ILE A 141 5.40 -3.28 -6.68
CA ILE A 141 5.02 -1.94 -6.23
C ILE A 141 4.31 -1.15 -7.33
N SER A 142 3.54 -0.15 -6.93
CA SER A 142 2.98 0.86 -7.82
C SER A 142 3.21 2.25 -7.24
N GLY A 143 3.68 3.19 -8.06
CA GLY A 143 3.99 4.56 -7.65
C GLY A 143 5.44 4.78 -7.24
N ASP A 144 5.75 6.01 -6.83
CA ASP A 144 7.11 6.44 -6.48
C ASP A 144 7.05 7.46 -5.34
N PRO A 145 7.55 7.11 -4.13
CA PRO A 145 7.44 7.95 -2.93
C PRO A 145 8.20 9.27 -3.02
N PHE A 146 9.06 9.46 -4.02
CA PHE A 146 9.88 10.65 -4.18
C PHE A 146 9.27 11.69 -5.11
N ILE A 147 8.21 11.37 -5.86
CA ILE A 147 7.61 12.32 -6.80
C ILE A 147 6.78 13.36 -6.04
N ARG A 148 6.86 14.63 -6.47
CA ARG A 148 6.09 15.76 -5.90
C ARG A 148 5.28 16.53 -6.93
N ASN A 149 5.40 16.22 -8.21
CA ASN A 149 4.64 16.86 -9.29
C ASN A 149 4.49 15.90 -10.50
N ASN A 150 3.77 16.35 -11.51
CA ASN A 150 3.55 15.58 -12.74
C ASN A 150 4.73 15.62 -13.75
N THR A 151 5.80 16.38 -13.50
CA THR A 151 6.93 16.49 -14.43
C THR A 151 7.72 15.18 -14.54
N TRP A 152 7.68 14.36 -13.49
CA TRP A 152 8.34 13.05 -13.43
C TRP A 152 7.45 11.89 -13.91
N ILE A 153 6.22 12.18 -14.34
CA ILE A 153 5.24 11.19 -14.76
C ILE A 153 4.96 11.38 -16.25
N PRO A 154 5.18 10.37 -17.11
CA PRO A 154 4.91 10.49 -18.53
C PRO A 154 3.44 10.91 -18.78
N PRO A 155 3.18 12.07 -19.39
CA PRO A 155 1.81 12.55 -19.59
C PRO A 155 1.05 11.64 -20.56
N ASN A 156 -0.27 11.57 -20.41
CA ASN A 156 -1.15 10.79 -21.28
C ASN A 156 -0.81 9.28 -21.33
N THR A 157 -0.26 8.74 -20.24
CA THR A 157 0.02 7.31 -20.08
C THR A 157 -0.82 6.69 -18.95
N ALA A 158 -0.89 5.36 -18.90
CA ALA A 158 -1.61 4.69 -17.83
C ALA A 158 -1.06 5.07 -16.44
N VAL A 159 0.26 5.22 -16.33
CA VAL A 159 0.94 5.68 -15.11
C VAL A 159 0.41 7.04 -14.66
N SER A 160 0.14 7.97 -15.58
CA SER A 160 -0.40 9.32 -15.26
C SER A 160 -1.84 9.33 -14.69
N ARG A 161 -2.48 8.17 -14.61
CA ARG A 161 -3.84 7.98 -14.09
C ARG A 161 -3.95 6.81 -13.10
N ALA A 162 -2.87 6.09 -12.84
CA ALA A 162 -2.86 4.94 -11.93
C ALA A 162 -3.05 5.32 -10.46
N LEU A 163 -2.65 6.55 -10.12
CA LEU A 163 -2.71 7.08 -8.77
C LEU A 163 -3.58 8.33 -8.79
N THR A 164 -4.78 8.22 -8.23
CA THR A 164 -5.74 9.33 -8.22
C THR A 164 -6.48 9.44 -6.90
N PHE A 165 -7.20 10.54 -6.75
CA PHE A 165 -7.99 10.88 -5.58
C PHE A 165 -9.40 11.24 -5.98
N ARG A 166 -10.38 10.74 -5.24
CA ARG A 166 -11.77 11.18 -5.31
C ARG A 166 -12.12 12.01 -4.09
N CYS A 167 -12.65 13.20 -4.32
CA CYS A 167 -13.15 14.09 -3.28
C CYS A 167 -14.65 13.87 -3.11
N PHE A 168 -15.05 13.12 -2.08
CA PHE A 168 -16.46 12.85 -1.85
C PHE A 168 -17.20 14.06 -1.26
N SER A 169 -18.42 14.27 -1.73
CA SER A 169 -19.43 15.01 -0.98
C SER A 169 -20.13 14.10 0.04
N ASP A 170 -21.01 14.66 0.86
CA ASP A 170 -21.67 13.93 1.96
C ASP A 170 -22.33 12.63 1.48
N ASN A 171 -22.30 11.62 2.36
CA ASN A 171 -22.80 10.26 2.07
C ASN A 171 -22.17 9.65 0.81
N PHE A 172 -20.87 9.90 0.62
CA PHE A 172 -20.10 9.47 -0.53
C PHE A 172 -20.67 9.95 -1.88
N GLY A 173 -21.27 11.14 -1.92
CA GLY A 173 -21.65 11.80 -3.15
C GLY A 173 -20.43 12.16 -4.01
N ASN A 174 -20.66 12.63 -5.23
CA ASN A 174 -19.62 12.80 -6.26
C ASN A 174 -18.88 11.50 -6.63
N ASN A 175 -19.47 10.33 -6.32
CA ASN A 175 -18.94 9.04 -6.74
C ASN A 175 -19.39 8.64 -8.16
N ASN A 176 -19.42 9.61 -9.07
CA ASN A 176 -19.87 9.39 -10.44
C ASN A 176 -18.67 9.01 -11.32
N GLY A 177 -18.79 7.89 -12.04
CA GLY A 177 -17.77 7.41 -12.98
C GLY A 177 -16.69 6.53 -12.36
N SER A 178 -15.94 5.85 -13.23
CA SER A 178 -14.87 4.94 -12.85
C SER A 178 -13.74 5.67 -12.12
N PRO A 179 -13.04 5.02 -11.16
CA PRO A 179 -11.86 5.62 -10.53
C PRO A 179 -10.77 5.90 -11.58
N GLY A 180 -10.14 7.07 -11.53
CA GLY A 180 -9.22 7.56 -12.56
C GLY A 180 -9.89 8.37 -13.68
N ALA A 181 -11.22 8.57 -13.59
CA ALA A 181 -12.03 9.36 -14.52
C ALA A 181 -12.69 10.57 -13.87
N GLY A 182 -13.35 11.37 -14.72
CA GLY A 182 -14.37 12.32 -14.29
C GLY A 182 -13.81 13.40 -13.38
N THR A 183 -14.20 13.36 -12.10
CA THR A 183 -13.81 14.37 -11.09
C THR A 183 -12.59 13.98 -10.27
N ASP A 184 -11.96 12.83 -10.57
CA ASP A 184 -10.76 12.40 -9.88
C ASP A 184 -9.56 13.29 -10.21
N THR A 185 -8.74 13.58 -9.20
CA THR A 185 -7.52 14.36 -9.33
C THR A 185 -6.29 13.46 -9.22
N VAL A 186 -5.20 13.83 -9.88
CA VAL A 186 -3.89 13.12 -9.76
C VAL A 186 -3.05 13.61 -8.57
N ASN A 187 -3.52 14.67 -7.91
CA ASN A 187 -2.94 15.30 -6.73
C ASN A 187 -3.99 15.36 -5.62
N LEU A 188 -3.56 15.60 -4.37
CA LEU A 188 -4.47 15.77 -3.24
C LEU A 188 -5.51 16.87 -3.56
N PRO A 189 -6.81 16.61 -3.28
CA PRO A 189 -7.87 17.58 -3.53
C PRO A 189 -7.60 18.94 -2.90
N LYS A 190 -7.73 20.00 -3.70
CA LYS A 190 -7.52 21.39 -3.26
C LYS A 190 -8.71 22.00 -2.52
N GLN A 191 -9.79 21.24 -2.39
CA GLN A 191 -11.03 21.66 -1.76
C GLN A 191 -11.42 20.69 -0.66
N LYS A 192 -12.25 21.16 0.27
CA LYS A 192 -12.77 20.32 1.35
C LYS A 192 -13.70 19.22 0.81
N CYS A 193 -13.38 17.98 1.14
CA CYS A 193 -14.18 16.81 0.81
C CYS A 193 -15.05 16.43 2.00
N THR A 194 -16.34 16.80 1.96
CA THR A 194 -17.25 16.67 3.09
C THR A 194 -17.63 15.21 3.38
N GLY A 195 -17.45 14.32 2.40
CA GLY A 195 -17.60 12.86 2.54
C GLY A 195 -16.29 12.10 2.67
N GLY A 196 -15.15 12.77 2.86
CA GLY A 196 -13.83 12.11 2.90
C GLY A 196 -13.08 12.13 1.56
N ILE A 197 -11.81 11.70 1.59
CA ILE A 197 -10.96 11.56 0.40
C ILE A 197 -10.77 10.06 0.15
N ARG A 198 -10.98 9.60 -1.08
CA ARG A 198 -10.57 8.25 -1.48
C ARG A 198 -9.33 8.28 -2.33
N SER A 199 -8.29 7.57 -1.91
CA SER A 199 -7.13 7.26 -2.75
C SER A 199 -7.43 6.03 -3.60
N ASN A 200 -7.13 6.12 -4.89
CA ASN A 200 -7.27 5.07 -5.89
C ASN A 200 -5.86 4.67 -6.35
N ILE A 201 -5.49 3.39 -6.25
CA ILE A 201 -4.18 2.89 -6.68
C ILE A 201 -4.36 1.66 -7.55
N TYR A 202 -4.04 1.80 -8.83
CA TYR A 202 -3.95 0.68 -9.76
C TYR A 202 -2.53 0.12 -9.78
N PHE A 203 -2.42 -1.20 -9.90
CA PHE A 203 -1.15 -1.87 -10.16
C PHE A 203 -1.03 -2.20 -11.66
N PRO A 204 0.21 -2.33 -12.17
CA PRO A 204 0.48 -2.99 -13.43
C PRO A 204 -0.22 -4.36 -13.54
N SER A 205 -0.70 -4.71 -14.73
CA SER A 205 -1.47 -5.95 -14.97
C SER A 205 -0.93 -6.80 -16.13
N CYS A 206 0.31 -6.53 -16.54
CA CYS A 206 1.04 -7.27 -17.55
C CYS A 206 2.38 -7.69 -16.97
N TRP A 207 2.75 -8.96 -17.12
CA TRP A 207 3.94 -9.57 -16.52
C TRP A 207 4.86 -10.15 -17.60
N ASP A 208 6.18 -10.08 -17.39
CA ASP A 208 7.19 -10.66 -18.29
C ASP A 208 7.08 -12.20 -18.42
N GLY A 209 6.34 -12.85 -17.50
CA GLY A 209 6.09 -14.29 -17.49
C GLY A 209 7.19 -15.11 -16.82
N VAL A 210 8.22 -14.46 -16.26
CA VAL A 210 9.41 -15.13 -15.74
C VAL A 210 9.81 -14.60 -14.36
N THR A 211 9.94 -13.29 -14.18
CA THR A 211 10.57 -12.70 -13.00
C THR A 211 9.53 -12.50 -11.89
N LEU A 212 9.77 -13.05 -10.70
CA LEU A 212 8.81 -12.96 -9.58
C LEU A 212 8.96 -11.67 -8.76
N ASP A 213 10.20 -11.21 -8.60
CA ASP A 213 10.57 -10.10 -7.73
C ASP A 213 11.95 -9.54 -8.14
N PRO A 214 12.02 -8.57 -9.05
CA PRO A 214 13.28 -7.89 -9.37
C PRO A 214 13.71 -6.96 -8.23
N PRO A 215 14.99 -6.53 -8.15
CA PRO A 215 15.46 -5.63 -7.08
C PRO A 215 14.73 -4.29 -6.98
N ASP A 216 14.10 -3.83 -8.06
CA ASP A 216 13.29 -2.60 -8.08
C ASP A 216 11.79 -2.85 -7.86
N HIS A 217 11.40 -4.11 -7.68
CA HIS A 217 10.02 -4.57 -7.48
C HIS A 217 9.02 -4.12 -8.56
N HIS A 218 9.50 -3.67 -9.73
CA HIS A 218 8.67 -2.95 -10.69
C HIS A 218 8.97 -3.33 -12.15
N SER A 219 10.24 -3.51 -12.53
CA SER A 219 10.64 -3.71 -13.94
C SER A 219 10.05 -4.95 -14.64
N HIS A 220 9.63 -5.95 -13.87
CA HIS A 220 9.00 -7.18 -14.37
C HIS A 220 7.50 -7.04 -14.71
N VAL A 221 6.90 -5.89 -14.42
CA VAL A 221 5.49 -5.61 -14.69
C VAL A 221 5.29 -4.32 -15.48
N ALA A 222 4.22 -4.28 -16.26
CA ALA A 222 3.83 -3.12 -17.04
C ALA A 222 2.31 -2.89 -17.01
N TYR A 223 1.91 -1.65 -17.28
CA TYR A 223 0.52 -1.35 -17.59
C TYR A 223 0.20 -1.76 -19.03
N PRO A 224 -1.07 -2.11 -19.33
CA PRO A 224 -1.52 -2.34 -20.71
C PRO A 224 -1.28 -1.13 -21.63
N GLU A 225 -1.01 -1.38 -22.91
CA GLU A 225 -0.79 -0.35 -23.93
C GLU A 225 -2.11 0.12 -24.55
N GLY A 226 -2.26 1.42 -24.75
CA GLY A 226 -3.40 1.95 -25.50
C GLY A 226 -3.74 3.40 -25.17
N PRO A 227 -4.68 4.00 -25.92
CA PRO A 227 -5.17 5.34 -25.64
C PRO A 227 -5.85 5.39 -24.27
N LEU A 228 -5.75 6.53 -23.60
CA LEU A 228 -6.46 6.79 -22.35
C LEU A 228 -7.93 7.12 -22.64
N PRO A 229 -8.89 6.29 -22.20
CA PRO A 229 -10.30 6.60 -22.33
C PRO A 229 -10.68 7.79 -21.45
N SER A 230 -11.55 8.67 -21.96
CA SER A 230 -12.04 9.83 -21.22
C SER A 230 -13.02 9.48 -20.09
N ASP A 231 -13.66 8.32 -20.18
CA ASP A 231 -14.55 7.76 -19.14
C ASP A 231 -13.78 7.06 -18.00
N GLY A 232 -12.44 7.07 -18.06
CA GLY A 232 -11.51 6.41 -17.14
C GLY A 232 -11.77 4.92 -16.94
N SER A 233 -12.37 4.28 -17.96
CA SER A 233 -12.32 2.83 -18.15
C SER A 233 -10.90 2.32 -18.46
N LEU A 234 -9.88 3.18 -18.44
CA LEU A 234 -8.46 2.89 -18.73
C LEU A 234 -7.99 1.52 -18.26
N PHE A 235 -8.21 1.25 -16.97
CA PHE A 235 -7.77 0.05 -16.27
C PHE A 235 -8.74 -1.11 -16.40
N PHE A 236 -9.94 -0.80 -16.84
CA PHE A 236 -11.02 -1.74 -17.09
C PHE A 236 -11.15 -2.06 -18.58
N ASN A 237 -10.28 -1.55 -19.46
CA ASN A 237 -10.32 -1.86 -20.89
C ASN A 237 -9.41 -3.03 -21.21
N ALA A 238 -9.79 -3.80 -22.22
CA ALA A 238 -9.04 -4.97 -22.66
C ALA A 238 -7.80 -4.64 -23.52
N ASN A 239 -7.16 -3.51 -23.25
CA ASN A 239 -5.96 -3.03 -23.91
C ASN A 239 -4.86 -4.12 -23.90
N PRO A 240 -4.14 -4.37 -25.00
CA PRO A 240 -3.12 -5.43 -25.07
C PRO A 240 -1.98 -5.19 -24.08
N CYS A 241 -1.34 -6.26 -23.66
CA CYS A 241 -0.08 -6.14 -22.93
C CYS A 241 1.07 -5.83 -23.89
N PRO A 242 2.09 -5.07 -23.45
CA PRO A 242 3.33 -4.93 -24.21
C PRO A 242 3.92 -6.29 -24.56
N SER A 243 4.62 -6.39 -25.69
CA SER A 243 5.32 -7.63 -26.07
C SER A 243 6.40 -8.04 -25.08
N SER A 244 6.96 -7.08 -24.33
CA SER A 244 7.90 -7.33 -23.23
C SER A 244 7.25 -7.93 -21.98
N HIS A 245 5.93 -7.83 -21.84
CA HIS A 245 5.17 -8.26 -20.67
C HIS A 245 3.90 -9.05 -21.08
N PRO A 246 4.03 -10.17 -21.81
CA PRO A 246 2.92 -10.77 -22.54
C PRO A 246 1.88 -11.44 -21.64
N VAL A 247 2.19 -11.73 -20.37
CA VAL A 247 1.29 -12.46 -19.48
C VAL A 247 0.31 -11.50 -18.81
N ARG A 248 -0.98 -11.67 -19.10
CA ARG A 248 -2.04 -10.89 -18.45
C ARG A 248 -2.26 -11.36 -17.02
N LEU A 249 -2.15 -10.44 -16.06
CA LEU A 249 -2.51 -10.65 -14.66
C LEU A 249 -3.91 -10.08 -14.38
N PRO A 250 -4.63 -10.59 -13.35
CA PRO A 250 -5.76 -9.85 -12.81
C PRO A 250 -5.26 -8.53 -12.22
N MET A 251 -5.93 -7.44 -12.54
CA MET A 251 -5.50 -6.13 -12.10
C MET A 251 -5.83 -5.92 -10.64
N ILE A 252 -4.80 -5.64 -9.84
CA ILE A 252 -4.99 -5.22 -8.46
C ILE A 252 -5.33 -3.74 -8.46
N PHE A 253 -6.45 -3.43 -7.82
CA PHE A 253 -6.86 -2.06 -7.55
C PHE A 253 -7.12 -1.92 -6.05
N MET A 254 -6.62 -0.84 -5.45
CA MET A 254 -6.74 -0.57 -4.02
C MET A 254 -7.40 0.78 -3.80
N GLU A 255 -8.38 0.79 -2.90
CA GLU A 255 -9.04 2.01 -2.45
C GLU A 255 -8.86 2.19 -0.94
N THR A 256 -8.32 3.33 -0.54
CA THR A 256 -8.32 3.78 0.85
C THR A 256 -9.26 4.96 0.99
N VAL A 257 -10.24 4.89 1.89
CA VAL A 257 -11.11 6.04 2.20
C VAL A 257 -10.64 6.69 3.48
N TRP A 258 -10.05 7.87 3.36
CA TRP A 258 -9.59 8.72 4.45
C TRP A 258 -10.74 9.54 5.01
N ASP A 259 -11.01 9.39 6.31
CA ASP A 259 -12.03 10.17 7.02
C ASP A 259 -11.52 11.58 7.34
N THR A 260 -11.51 12.42 6.32
CA THR A 260 -11.09 13.82 6.42
C THR A 260 -12.16 14.75 6.99
N ARG A 261 -13.36 14.24 7.28
CA ARG A 261 -14.54 15.04 7.62
C ARG A 261 -14.36 15.83 8.91
N GLN A 262 -13.59 15.26 9.83
CA GLN A 262 -13.26 15.86 11.13
C GLN A 262 -12.29 17.04 11.05
N PHE A 263 -11.61 17.27 9.91
CA PHE A 263 -10.62 18.34 9.76
C PHE A 263 -11.22 19.56 9.06
N ASN A 264 -11.54 20.59 9.84
CA ASN A 264 -12.18 21.82 9.38
C ASN A 264 -11.24 23.03 9.25
N MET A 265 -10.01 22.94 9.79
CA MET A 265 -9.03 24.02 9.78
C MET A 265 -8.19 24.02 8.49
N TRP A 266 -8.72 24.64 7.45
CA TRP A 266 -8.02 24.82 6.17
C TRP A 266 -7.10 26.06 6.22
N PRO A 267 -5.90 26.00 5.62
CA PRO A 267 -5.00 27.14 5.47
C PRO A 267 -5.66 28.33 4.77
N THR A 268 -5.33 29.54 5.21
CA THR A 268 -5.85 30.80 4.64
C THR A 268 -5.24 31.13 3.28
N ASP A 269 -4.11 30.52 2.92
CA ASP A 269 -3.44 30.68 1.63
C ASP A 269 -4.09 29.83 0.50
N GLY A 270 -5.15 29.08 0.82
CA GLY A 270 -5.86 28.22 -0.13
C GLY A 270 -5.16 26.89 -0.42
N SER A 271 -4.06 26.57 0.27
CA SER A 271 -3.45 25.24 0.20
C SER A 271 -4.30 24.19 0.92
N GLN A 272 -4.18 22.93 0.52
CA GLN A 272 -4.82 21.80 1.20
C GLN A 272 -3.93 21.32 2.37
N PRO A 273 -4.49 20.94 3.53
CA PRO A 273 -3.72 20.67 4.74
C PRO A 273 -3.18 19.24 4.89
N PHE A 274 -3.42 18.35 3.94
CA PHE A 274 -3.05 16.94 4.08
C PHE A 274 -1.64 16.66 3.54
N VAL A 275 -0.93 15.78 4.23
CA VAL A 275 0.45 15.40 3.90
C VAL A 275 0.58 13.90 4.11
N TYR A 276 1.16 13.17 3.17
CA TYR A 276 1.50 11.77 3.37
C TYR A 276 2.72 11.60 4.28
N SER A 277 2.84 10.42 4.90
CA SER A 277 3.85 10.08 5.90
C SER A 277 5.30 10.22 5.44
N MET A 278 5.57 10.15 4.12
CA MET A 278 6.89 10.43 3.52
C MET A 278 7.14 11.93 3.26
N GLY A 279 6.31 12.80 3.85
CA GLY A 279 6.43 14.25 3.72
C GLY A 279 5.95 14.80 2.38
N ASP A 280 5.02 14.11 1.70
CA ASP A 280 4.43 14.59 0.44
C ASP A 280 3.13 15.39 0.67
N PRO A 281 3.14 16.73 0.46
CA PRO A 281 1.93 17.56 0.55
C PRO A 281 1.18 17.68 -0.78
N THR A 282 1.62 17.00 -1.85
CA THR A 282 1.04 17.14 -3.19
C THR A 282 0.21 15.93 -3.60
N GLY A 283 0.53 14.73 -3.10
CA GLY A 283 -0.17 13.48 -3.39
C GLY A 283 0.45 12.67 -4.52
N TYR A 284 1.42 13.21 -5.26
CA TYR A 284 2.07 12.51 -6.35
C TYR A 284 3.02 11.39 -5.88
N GLY A 285 3.46 11.44 -4.62
CA GLY A 285 4.29 10.41 -3.98
C GLY A 285 3.51 9.22 -3.44
N GLN A 286 2.20 9.15 -3.71
CA GLN A 286 1.38 7.99 -3.37
C GLN A 286 1.99 6.73 -3.98
N HIS A 287 2.00 5.65 -3.21
CA HIS A 287 2.45 4.34 -3.66
C HIS A 287 1.73 3.24 -2.87
N ALA A 288 1.82 2.04 -3.41
CA ALA A 288 1.36 0.82 -2.78
C ALA A 288 2.30 -0.33 -3.08
N ASP A 289 2.27 -1.30 -2.19
CA ASP A 289 3.09 -2.49 -2.23
C ASP A 289 2.21 -3.72 -2.13
N TYR A 290 2.64 -4.79 -2.80
CA TYR A 290 1.90 -6.04 -2.85
C TYR A 290 2.83 -7.24 -2.76
N VAL A 291 2.49 -8.17 -1.88
CA VAL A 291 3.12 -9.49 -1.78
C VAL A 291 2.02 -10.53 -1.95
N PHE A 292 2.13 -11.35 -2.99
CA PHE A 292 1.15 -12.39 -3.28
C PHE A 292 1.11 -13.47 -2.19
N GLY A 293 -0.11 -13.86 -1.80
CA GLY A 293 -0.33 -14.84 -0.73
C GLY A 293 -1.66 -15.57 -0.84
N TRP A 294 -2.21 -15.80 -2.03
CA TRP A 294 -3.43 -16.62 -2.13
C TRP A 294 -3.11 -18.11 -1.94
N GLU A 295 -3.98 -18.82 -1.22
CA GLU A 295 -3.82 -20.24 -0.93
C GLU A 295 -3.95 -21.11 -2.20
N GLY A 296 -2.88 -21.83 -2.55
CA GLY A 296 -2.88 -22.78 -3.66
C GLY A 296 -3.38 -22.15 -4.97
N SER A 297 -4.34 -22.80 -5.63
CA SER A 297 -4.96 -22.29 -6.86
C SER A 297 -6.18 -21.39 -6.63
N ALA A 298 -6.45 -20.93 -5.40
CA ALA A 298 -7.71 -20.25 -5.06
C ALA A 298 -7.98 -19.01 -5.94
N LEU A 299 -6.98 -18.15 -6.13
CA LEU A 299 -7.15 -16.98 -6.99
C LEU A 299 -7.42 -17.38 -8.44
N GLN A 300 -6.67 -18.33 -9.00
CA GLN A 300 -6.91 -18.79 -10.38
C GLN A 300 -8.32 -19.36 -10.53
N ARG A 301 -8.78 -20.21 -9.61
CA ARG A 301 -10.15 -20.77 -9.65
C ARG A 301 -11.20 -19.67 -9.59
N ALA A 302 -10.98 -18.63 -8.77
CA ALA A 302 -11.87 -17.48 -8.70
C ALA A 302 -11.87 -16.69 -10.01
N MET A 303 -10.70 -16.41 -10.60
CA MET A 303 -10.61 -15.74 -11.90
C MET A 303 -11.25 -16.57 -13.03
N ASP A 304 -11.21 -17.89 -12.95
CA ASP A 304 -11.81 -18.75 -13.97
C ASP A 304 -13.34 -18.88 -13.83
N THR A 305 -13.90 -18.64 -12.63
CA THR A 305 -15.30 -18.98 -12.30
C THR A 305 -16.16 -17.78 -11.94
N CYS A 306 -15.62 -16.81 -11.22
CA CYS A 306 -16.39 -15.74 -10.58
C CYS A 306 -16.51 -14.51 -11.49
N ILE A 307 -17.45 -14.59 -12.43
CA ILE A 307 -17.65 -13.60 -13.50
C ILE A 307 -18.66 -12.49 -13.19
N ASP A 308 -18.89 -12.22 -11.91
CA ASP A 308 -19.88 -11.21 -11.51
C ASP A 308 -19.26 -9.80 -11.54
N ILE A 309 -19.94 -8.87 -12.22
CA ILE A 309 -19.52 -7.48 -12.32
C ILE A 309 -19.76 -6.70 -11.01
N SER A 310 -20.69 -7.16 -10.17
CA SER A 310 -20.95 -6.50 -8.88
C SER A 310 -19.76 -6.69 -7.91
N GLY A 311 -19.03 -7.79 -8.10
CA GLY A 311 -17.90 -8.24 -7.30
C GLY A 311 -18.17 -8.45 -5.83
N ILE A 312 -19.45 -8.61 -5.48
CA ILE A 312 -19.89 -8.93 -4.13
C ILE A 312 -19.28 -10.28 -3.71
N PRO A 313 -18.59 -10.38 -2.57
CA PRO A 313 -17.89 -11.60 -2.16
C PRO A 313 -18.75 -12.87 -2.15
N GLU A 314 -20.03 -12.74 -1.78
CA GLU A 314 -21.01 -13.82 -1.70
C GLU A 314 -21.33 -14.46 -3.06
N SER A 315 -21.10 -13.78 -4.19
CA SER A 315 -21.37 -14.34 -5.52
C SER A 315 -20.29 -15.31 -5.99
N CYS A 316 -19.09 -15.29 -5.38
CA CYS A 316 -17.97 -16.15 -5.73
C CYS A 316 -17.95 -17.44 -4.89
N SER A 317 -18.79 -18.41 -5.25
CA SER A 317 -19.00 -19.66 -4.49
C SER A 317 -17.76 -20.57 -4.36
N VAL A 318 -16.71 -20.36 -5.15
CA VAL A 318 -15.45 -21.14 -5.08
C VAL A 318 -14.47 -20.62 -4.03
N LEU A 319 -14.81 -19.51 -3.35
CA LEU A 319 -14.04 -18.90 -2.27
C LEU A 319 -14.84 -18.91 -0.97
N THR A 320 -14.12 -18.95 0.15
CA THR A 320 -14.71 -18.89 1.49
C THR A 320 -14.68 -17.46 2.01
N ILE A 321 -15.80 -16.95 2.50
CA ILE A 321 -15.88 -15.60 3.09
C ILE A 321 -15.76 -15.62 4.61
N GLN A 322 -15.14 -14.57 5.15
CA GLN A 322 -15.02 -14.27 6.58
C GLN A 322 -16.02 -13.17 6.97
N THR A 323 -16.57 -13.24 8.18
CA THR A 323 -17.40 -12.17 8.75
C THR A 323 -16.59 -10.91 9.07
N ASP A 324 -17.27 -9.77 9.27
CA ASP A 324 -16.63 -8.52 9.73
C ASP A 324 -15.89 -8.72 11.05
N ALA A 325 -16.49 -9.47 11.99
CA ALA A 325 -15.86 -9.77 13.27
C ALA A 325 -14.55 -10.57 13.10
N GLN A 326 -14.53 -11.55 12.18
CA GLN A 326 -13.33 -12.35 11.92
C GLN A 326 -12.20 -11.52 11.31
N ILE A 327 -12.48 -10.74 10.26
CA ILE A 327 -11.43 -9.89 9.67
C ILE A 327 -10.92 -8.85 10.67
N ASN A 328 -11.81 -8.22 11.44
CA ASN A 328 -11.47 -7.22 12.44
C ASN A 328 -10.70 -7.79 13.64
N SER A 329 -10.79 -9.10 13.89
CA SER A 329 -10.04 -9.79 14.94
C SER A 329 -8.58 -10.07 14.57
N CYS A 330 -8.26 -10.15 13.27
CA CYS A 330 -6.91 -10.34 12.80
C CYS A 330 -6.12 -9.04 12.93
N LYS A 331 -5.21 -8.97 13.90
CA LYS A 331 -4.43 -7.76 14.23
C LYS A 331 -2.97 -8.08 14.50
N GLN A 332 -2.10 -7.14 14.16
CA GLN A 332 -0.71 -7.14 14.55
C GLN A 332 -0.44 -6.09 15.64
N ALA A 333 0.28 -6.49 16.69
CA ALA A 333 0.79 -5.55 17.68
C ALA A 333 1.94 -4.75 17.04
N VAL A 334 1.94 -3.43 17.26
CA VAL A 334 3.02 -2.55 16.83
C VAL A 334 4.35 -2.99 17.47
N GLN A 335 5.41 -3.01 16.68
CA GLN A 335 6.77 -3.38 17.12
C GLN A 335 7.74 -2.19 17.10
N VAL A 336 7.47 -1.16 16.30
CA VAL A 336 8.22 0.09 16.33
C VAL A 336 7.68 0.95 17.48
N ASN A 337 8.50 1.19 18.51
CA ASN A 337 8.09 2.00 19.67
C ASN A 337 8.07 3.50 19.33
N GLU A 338 7.15 3.90 18.47
CA GLU A 338 6.95 5.27 18.02
C GLU A 338 5.47 5.62 18.08
N VAL A 339 5.17 6.82 18.58
CA VAL A 339 3.79 7.29 18.60
C VAL A 339 3.40 7.79 17.21
N THR A 340 2.47 7.09 16.57
CA THR A 340 2.03 7.35 15.20
C THR A 340 0.59 7.89 15.13
N GLU A 341 -0.15 7.86 16.24
CA GLU A 341 -1.56 8.23 16.26
C GLU A 341 -2.07 8.60 17.67
N GLY A 342 -3.36 8.93 17.77
CA GLY A 342 -4.04 9.23 19.03
C GLY A 342 -3.79 10.63 19.60
N GLN A 343 -2.83 11.37 19.05
CA GLN A 343 -2.51 12.75 19.45
C GLN A 343 -1.93 13.54 18.27
N TYR A 344 -1.86 14.87 18.44
CA TYR A 344 -1.08 15.73 17.56
C TYR A 344 0.42 15.48 17.74
N LEU A 345 1.11 15.20 16.64
CA LEU A 345 2.54 14.94 16.60
C LEU A 345 3.29 16.23 16.24
N PRO A 346 4.43 16.54 16.88
CA PRO A 346 5.22 17.72 16.54
C PRO A 346 5.93 17.59 15.16
N ARG A 347 6.08 16.36 14.66
CA ARG A 347 6.69 16.01 13.38
C ARG A 347 6.06 14.73 12.85
N LEU A 348 6.14 14.50 11.54
CA LEU A 348 5.75 13.22 10.95
C LEU A 348 6.63 12.08 11.50
N PRO A 349 6.10 10.85 11.65
CA PRO A 349 6.90 9.69 12.03
C PRO A 349 8.09 9.47 11.11
N GLY A 350 9.20 8.95 11.66
CA GLY A 350 10.49 8.88 10.96
C GLY A 350 11.16 10.24 10.73
N CYS A 351 10.64 11.30 11.36
CA CYS A 351 11.06 12.69 11.17
C CYS A 351 11.00 13.19 9.73
N ASN A 352 10.06 12.68 8.93
CA ASN A 352 9.94 13.10 7.55
C ASN A 352 9.60 14.60 7.46
N PRO A 353 10.47 15.45 6.89
CA PRO A 353 10.14 16.84 6.65
C PRO A 353 9.12 16.93 5.51
N VAL A 354 8.25 17.95 5.55
CA VAL A 354 7.36 18.24 4.43
C VAL A 354 8.18 18.78 3.26
N GLN A 355 8.18 18.09 2.13
CA GLN A 355 8.93 18.43 0.93
C GLN A 355 7.95 18.72 -0.22
N PRO A 356 7.63 20.00 -0.52
CA PRO A 356 6.61 20.35 -1.51
C PRO A 356 7.05 20.17 -2.99
N GLY A 357 8.32 19.85 -3.24
CA GLY A 357 8.88 19.79 -4.60
C GLY A 357 9.25 21.17 -5.15
N PRO A 358 9.38 21.34 -6.49
CA PRO A 358 9.05 20.39 -7.56
C PRO A 358 10.11 19.30 -7.81
N ALA A 359 11.28 19.43 -7.19
CA ALA A 359 12.31 18.38 -7.24
C ALA A 359 11.77 17.08 -6.63
N ARG A 360 12.35 15.95 -7.05
CA ARG A 360 12.15 14.69 -6.33
C ARG A 360 12.56 14.89 -4.87
N ALA A 361 11.82 14.27 -3.95
CA ALA A 361 12.15 14.32 -2.54
C ALA A 361 13.50 13.66 -2.26
N THR A 362 14.15 14.10 -1.19
CA THR A 362 15.37 13.49 -0.68
C THR A 362 15.09 12.76 0.63
N MET A 363 15.87 11.72 0.89
CA MET A 363 15.83 11.02 2.17
C MET A 363 16.38 11.93 3.26
N PHE A 364 15.66 12.04 4.37
CA PHE A 364 16.10 12.82 5.53
C PHE A 364 16.51 11.87 6.66
N SER A 365 17.78 11.91 7.06
CA SER A 365 18.35 10.97 8.05
C SER A 365 18.91 11.63 9.30
N THR A 366 18.79 12.96 9.45
CA THR A 366 19.44 13.72 10.52
C THR A 366 18.54 13.95 11.73
N CYS A 367 17.91 12.90 12.26
CA CYS A 367 17.14 13.00 13.50
C CYS A 367 17.19 11.72 14.35
N ASP A 368 16.79 11.83 15.61
CA ASP A 368 16.65 10.71 16.55
C ASP A 368 15.37 9.88 16.32
N ALA A 369 15.09 9.51 15.06
CA ALA A 369 14.00 8.59 14.75
C ALA A 369 14.32 7.20 15.28
N VAL A 370 13.29 6.49 15.76
CA VAL A 370 13.42 5.10 16.20
C VAL A 370 13.91 4.25 15.03
N SER A 371 15.07 3.62 15.16
CA SER A 371 15.68 2.82 14.09
C SER A 371 15.65 1.31 14.38
N THR A 372 15.15 0.92 15.55
CA THR A 372 15.06 -0.47 16.01
C THR A 372 13.63 -0.84 16.40
N THR A 373 13.31 -2.13 16.35
CA THR A 373 12.10 -2.65 17.00
C THR A 373 12.36 -2.79 18.50
N GLY A 374 11.37 -2.43 19.31
CA GLY A 374 11.38 -2.58 20.75
C GLY A 374 10.26 -3.52 21.18
N GLY A 375 10.48 -4.28 22.26
CA GLY A 375 9.35 -4.97 22.92
C GLY A 375 8.24 -3.98 23.29
N VAL A 376 7.00 -4.45 23.17
CA VAL A 376 5.70 -3.79 23.46
C VAL A 376 5.78 -2.67 24.53
N PRO A 377 5.09 -1.52 24.35
CA PRO A 377 5.17 -0.41 25.30
C PRO A 377 4.75 -0.83 26.72
N SER A 378 5.64 -0.57 27.68
CA SER A 378 5.27 -0.52 29.10
C SER A 378 4.55 0.80 29.36
N SER A 379 3.34 0.72 29.92
CA SER A 379 2.66 1.86 30.53
C SER A 379 3.56 2.49 31.60
N THR A 380 3.53 3.82 31.64
CA THR A 380 4.29 4.71 32.53
C THR A 380 4.35 4.23 33.99
N ALA A 381 5.56 4.01 34.51
CA ALA A 381 5.89 4.20 35.92
C ALA A 381 7.40 4.46 36.07
N THR A 382 7.72 5.51 36.83
CA THR A 382 9.03 6.03 37.19
C THR A 382 9.86 5.04 38.03
N ALA A 383 11.10 4.74 37.64
CA ALA A 383 12.26 4.50 38.53
C ALA A 383 13.58 4.29 37.75
N ALA A 384 14.70 4.57 38.43
CA ALA A 384 16.09 4.78 38.00
C ALA A 384 16.80 3.67 37.17
N PRO A 385 17.95 3.97 36.52
CA PRO A 385 18.61 3.05 35.57
C PRO A 385 19.63 2.09 36.22
N PRO A 386 19.80 0.86 35.70
CA PRO A 386 20.99 0.03 35.90
C PRO A 386 21.82 -0.13 34.60
N PRO A 387 23.06 -0.66 34.68
CA PRO A 387 24.16 -0.31 33.78
C PRO A 387 24.17 -1.09 32.46
N THR A 388 24.76 -0.46 31.43
CA THR A 388 25.00 -1.00 30.10
C THR A 388 26.17 -1.99 30.07
N THR A 389 25.90 -3.22 29.64
CA THR A 389 26.92 -4.18 29.19
C THR A 389 27.01 -4.18 27.67
N SER A 390 28.18 -3.79 27.13
CA SER A 390 28.53 -3.85 25.72
C SER A 390 28.80 -5.30 25.27
N MET A 391 28.08 -5.77 24.25
CA MET A 391 28.41 -7.02 23.54
C MET A 391 29.53 -6.81 22.51
N PRO A 392 30.39 -7.81 22.27
CA PRO A 392 31.58 -7.68 21.43
C PRO A 392 31.24 -7.69 19.94
N SER A 393 31.82 -6.75 19.19
CA SER A 393 31.80 -6.75 17.72
C SER A 393 32.61 -7.93 17.17
N SER A 394 31.98 -8.84 16.41
CA SER A 394 32.71 -9.82 15.61
C SER A 394 33.56 -9.09 14.57
N ALA A 395 34.84 -9.46 14.42
CA ALA A 395 35.78 -8.76 13.52
C ALA A 395 35.47 -8.89 12.02
N GLN A 396 34.56 -9.80 11.63
CA GLN A 396 34.18 -10.08 10.24
C GLN A 396 32.65 -10.17 10.10
N ALA A 397 32.14 -9.70 8.95
CA ALA A 397 30.74 -9.71 8.56
C ALA A 397 30.35 -11.09 7.97
N ALA A 398 29.20 -11.62 8.37
CA ALA A 398 28.68 -12.89 7.85
C ALA A 398 28.24 -12.78 6.37
N HIS A 399 27.93 -13.91 5.72
CA HIS A 399 27.29 -13.91 4.39
C HIS A 399 26.05 -13.01 4.41
N TYR A 400 25.89 -12.17 3.38
CA TYR A 400 24.82 -11.17 3.23
C TYR A 400 24.80 -10.02 4.25
N ALA A 401 25.74 -9.97 5.20
CA ALA A 401 25.87 -8.81 6.06
C ALA A 401 26.52 -7.64 5.32
N GLN A 402 26.21 -6.41 5.75
CA GLN A 402 26.86 -5.22 5.23
C GLN A 402 28.36 -5.26 5.57
N CYS A 403 29.19 -4.81 4.64
CA CYS A 403 30.64 -4.76 4.78
C CYS A 403 31.24 -3.43 4.29
N GLY A 404 30.40 -2.45 3.97
CA GLY A 404 30.84 -1.13 3.53
C GLY A 404 29.69 -0.16 3.28
N GLY A 405 30.05 1.11 3.12
CA GLY A 405 29.13 2.25 2.93
C GLY A 405 29.63 3.50 3.65
N ARG A 406 29.34 4.70 3.13
CA ARG A 406 29.83 6.00 3.64
C ARG A 406 29.47 6.33 5.10
N SER A 407 28.61 5.53 5.75
CA SER A 407 28.21 5.67 7.16
C SER A 407 28.27 4.36 7.95
N TYR A 408 28.90 3.32 7.40
CA TYR A 408 28.96 2.00 8.00
C TYR A 408 30.14 1.87 8.98
N ASN A 409 29.85 1.60 10.26
CA ASN A 409 30.85 1.44 11.34
C ASN A 409 31.07 -0.04 11.74
N GLY A 410 30.49 -0.99 10.98
CA GLY A 410 30.63 -2.42 11.26
C GLY A 410 31.80 -3.07 10.53
N PRO A 411 31.88 -4.42 10.55
CA PRO A 411 33.02 -5.13 9.98
C PRO A 411 33.15 -4.95 8.46
N THR A 412 34.32 -4.51 8.00
CA THR A 412 34.59 -4.23 6.57
C THR A 412 35.14 -5.43 5.80
N THR A 413 35.33 -6.56 6.49
CA THR A 413 35.81 -7.82 5.91
C THR A 413 34.76 -8.91 6.09
N CYS A 414 34.62 -9.76 5.10
CA CYS A 414 33.63 -10.84 5.09
C CYS A 414 34.24 -12.14 5.60
N GLN A 415 33.43 -12.97 6.27
CA GLN A 415 33.78 -14.35 6.57
C GLN A 415 34.02 -15.11 5.26
N ALA A 416 35.04 -15.96 5.22
CA ALA A 416 35.29 -16.81 4.06
C ALA A 416 34.08 -17.75 3.82
N PRO A 417 33.67 -18.02 2.57
CA PRO A 417 34.33 -17.67 1.29
C PRO A 417 33.90 -16.33 0.66
N TYR A 418 33.18 -15.47 1.38
CA TYR A 418 32.50 -14.32 0.80
C TYR A 418 33.41 -13.11 0.62
N THR A 419 33.04 -12.23 -0.31
CA THR A 419 33.76 -10.98 -0.60
C THR A 419 32.84 -9.78 -0.50
N CYS A 420 33.37 -8.65 -0.05
CA CYS A 420 32.57 -7.43 0.07
C CYS A 420 32.30 -6.85 -1.33
N LYS A 421 31.04 -6.95 -1.80
CA LYS A 421 30.59 -6.43 -3.08
C LYS A 421 29.94 -5.06 -2.89
N TYR A 422 30.46 -4.07 -3.60
CA TYR A 422 29.89 -2.73 -3.66
C TYR A 422 28.53 -2.75 -4.36
N SER A 423 27.51 -2.14 -3.75
CA SER A 423 26.21 -1.91 -4.37
C SER A 423 26.03 -0.43 -4.69
N ASN A 424 26.23 0.45 -3.71
CA ASN A 424 26.20 1.89 -3.87
C ASN A 424 27.04 2.59 -2.79
N ASP A 425 27.14 3.92 -2.85
CA ASP A 425 27.96 4.74 -1.95
C ASP A 425 27.67 4.48 -0.45
N TYR A 426 26.48 4.01 -0.10
CA TYR A 426 26.05 3.78 1.28
C TYR A 426 25.97 2.30 1.67
N TYR A 427 26.18 1.38 0.72
CA TYR A 427 25.99 -0.04 0.96
C TYR A 427 26.90 -0.94 0.12
N SER A 428 27.64 -1.81 0.82
CA SER A 428 28.34 -2.97 0.25
C SER A 428 27.99 -4.21 1.07
N GLN A 429 27.90 -5.37 0.44
CA GLN A 429 27.44 -6.62 1.06
C GLN A 429 28.40 -7.78 0.84
N CYS A 430 28.53 -8.67 1.83
CA CYS A 430 29.25 -9.94 1.68
C CYS A 430 28.50 -10.92 0.77
N LEU A 431 29.09 -11.26 -0.38
CA LEU A 431 28.57 -12.24 -1.36
C LEU A 431 29.63 -13.23 -1.82
#